data_AF-A0A4U1M006-F1
#
_entry.id   AF-A0A4U1M006-F1
#
_cell.length_a   1.000
_cell.length_b   1.000
_cell.length_c   1.000
_cell.angle_alpha   90.00
_cell.angle_beta   90.00
_cell.angle_gamma   90.00
#
_symmetry.space_group_name_H-M   'P 1'
#
loop_
_entity.id
_entity.type
_entity.pdbx_description
1 polymer ?
#
loop_
_entity_poly.entity_id
_entity_poly.type
_entity_poly.pdbx_seq_one_letter_code
_entity_poly.pdbx_strand_id
1 'polypeptide(L)'
;MGATAFEVLSGIPGEPAELIGIQQSVTFLYPEADENFFAIVRAIAPNDLVTEERFEVVPPADPCTQIFSAPVTWDADGPSAFEFGFNGAEVSVVPNPDLSGANPSESNVLQITQDGGGNFDGFGVQMTSPALFTAADKIVRLTFWSDREIPLRLTVQQDPNNTTEREAEVNLIHTGSGWEELRFDFSTATAGFTGSPDGALGIPDFVPFVPTGDYIRFQMFISPGDDVSGTFYLDNVGVCPDGGAAPPPVGEEEEVEEPDPCTAIFETPVTLDNGEEFFGFNGVTVQTVTNPDPSGANPESNNVLEIVQDGGGNFDGFGTVLGTPTNFAADDKVVRVLFWSEAEVTVRLNMQQNPVNNETAREAEVAASHGGTGWEELQFDFANAAAGFTGNADGALGIADGESFAPTGQYNQPTFFIAPGEDVSGTFYLDNLGVCPDGGTPPPPPVDDTEADPCSVIFPDPLTFENGEEFFGFNGVTTQVVTNPDSSGANPEANNVLEIVQDGGGNFDGFGTVLANPVDFSGDDKVVRALVWSNVATTFRLNMQQNPTNNETEREAEVAAAHGGTGWEELRFDFANATAGFVAEGEALGVATGAPFVPTGQYNQPTFFIAPGEDVAGTFYLDNIGSCPE
;
A
#
# COMPACT_ATOMS: atom_id res chain seq x y z
N MET A 1 -56.39 35.30 -21.97
CA MET A 1 -56.37 35.16 -20.50
C MET A 1 -55.15 34.32 -20.18
N GLY A 2 -54.36 34.69 -19.17
CA GLY A 2 -53.19 33.90 -18.76
C GLY A 2 -53.61 32.60 -18.08
N ALA A 3 -52.66 31.70 -17.87
CA ALA A 3 -52.89 30.48 -17.10
C ALA A 3 -53.30 30.82 -15.65
N THR A 4 -54.16 29.99 -15.07
CA THR A 4 -54.64 30.10 -13.68
C THR A 4 -54.05 29.03 -12.76
N ALA A 5 -53.50 27.96 -13.33
CA ALA A 5 -52.78 26.91 -12.63
C ALA A 5 -51.72 26.30 -13.56
N PHE A 6 -50.71 25.68 -12.97
CA PHE A 6 -49.70 24.91 -13.68
C PHE A 6 -49.66 23.49 -13.14
N GLU A 7 -49.57 22.51 -14.02
CA GLU A 7 -49.26 21.12 -13.69
C GLU A 7 -47.80 20.87 -14.11
N VAL A 8 -46.95 20.43 -13.19
CA VAL A 8 -45.54 20.16 -13.43
C VAL A 8 -45.29 18.66 -13.30
N LEU A 9 -44.80 18.05 -14.37
CA LEU A 9 -44.35 16.66 -14.39
C LEU A 9 -42.82 16.67 -14.32
N SER A 10 -42.23 15.98 -13.35
CA SER A 10 -40.77 15.91 -13.19
C SER A 10 -40.09 15.15 -14.34
N GLY A 11 -40.79 14.17 -14.91
CA GLY A 11 -40.21 13.21 -15.86
C GLY A 11 -39.53 12.01 -15.18
N ILE A 12 -39.51 11.96 -13.85
CA ILE A 12 -39.01 10.82 -13.07
C ILE A 12 -40.08 9.71 -13.10
N PRO A 13 -39.72 8.45 -13.42
CA PRO A 13 -40.67 7.34 -13.43
C PRO A 13 -41.40 7.18 -12.08
N GLY A 14 -42.72 7.00 -12.12
CA GLY A 14 -43.55 6.77 -10.92
C GLY A 14 -43.97 8.03 -10.15
N GLU A 15 -43.34 9.19 -10.39
CA GLU A 15 -43.70 10.44 -9.71
C GLU A 15 -45.01 11.06 -10.27
N PRO A 16 -45.96 11.46 -9.41
CA PRO A 16 -47.19 12.11 -9.85
C PRO A 16 -46.95 13.56 -10.30
N ALA A 17 -47.88 14.12 -11.06
CA ALA A 17 -47.82 15.52 -11.45
C ALA A 17 -48.15 16.46 -10.27
N GLU A 18 -47.38 17.53 -10.11
CA GLU A 18 -47.60 18.53 -9.06
C GLU A 18 -48.36 19.76 -9.57
N LEU A 19 -49.38 20.19 -8.84
CA LEU A 19 -50.16 21.38 -9.19
C LEU A 19 -49.65 22.61 -8.44
N ILE A 20 -49.17 23.62 -9.16
CA ILE A 20 -48.67 24.87 -8.58
C ILE A 20 -49.45 26.10 -9.07
N GLY A 21 -49.57 27.09 -8.19
CA GLY A 21 -50.14 28.40 -8.49
C GLY A 21 -49.14 29.38 -9.11
N ILE A 22 -49.63 30.56 -9.47
CA ILE A 22 -48.80 31.67 -9.98
C ILE A 22 -47.79 32.08 -8.90
N GLN A 23 -46.52 32.25 -9.28
CA GLN A 23 -45.39 32.59 -8.39
C GLN A 23 -45.04 31.54 -7.32
N GLN A 24 -45.56 30.33 -7.45
CA GLN A 24 -45.09 29.19 -6.65
C GLN A 24 -43.97 28.45 -7.39
N SER A 25 -43.17 27.72 -6.63
CA SER A 25 -42.10 26.87 -7.13
C SER A 25 -42.25 25.48 -6.52
N VAL A 26 -41.87 24.47 -7.30
CA VAL A 26 -41.67 23.09 -6.87
C VAL A 26 -40.20 22.74 -7.13
N THR A 27 -39.65 21.84 -6.32
CA THR A 27 -38.28 21.34 -6.47
C THR A 27 -38.34 19.83 -6.59
N PHE A 28 -37.68 19.29 -7.61
CA PHE A 28 -37.48 17.85 -7.79
C PHE A 28 -36.00 17.54 -7.63
N LEU A 29 -35.68 16.42 -7.00
CA LEU A 29 -34.33 15.86 -6.96
C LEU A 29 -34.25 14.81 -8.07
N TYR A 30 -33.35 15.02 -9.00
CA TYR A 30 -33.10 14.07 -10.08
C TYR A 30 -31.97 13.14 -9.66
N PRO A 31 -32.09 11.82 -9.87
CA PRO A 31 -30.99 10.91 -9.66
C PRO A 31 -29.91 11.15 -10.74
N GLU A 32 -28.70 10.68 -10.49
CA GLU A 32 -27.70 10.47 -11.53
C GLU A 32 -28.22 9.45 -12.52
N ALA A 33 -28.08 9.74 -13.82
CA ALA A 33 -28.49 8.83 -14.88
C ALA A 33 -27.74 9.18 -16.17
N ASP A 34 -27.60 8.18 -17.04
CA ASP A 34 -27.04 8.40 -18.39
C ASP A 34 -28.08 8.90 -19.39
N GLU A 35 -29.37 8.82 -19.03
CA GLU A 35 -30.48 9.36 -19.81
C GLU A 35 -30.98 10.71 -19.28
N ASN A 36 -31.32 11.61 -20.20
CA ASN A 36 -31.93 12.88 -19.85
C ASN A 36 -33.38 12.70 -19.39
N PHE A 37 -33.73 13.37 -18.30
CA PHE A 37 -35.12 13.52 -17.90
C PHE A 37 -35.78 14.67 -18.66
N PHE A 38 -37.10 14.63 -18.76
CA PHE A 38 -37.85 15.70 -19.39
C PHE A 38 -38.95 16.21 -18.48
N ALA A 39 -38.69 17.35 -17.85
CA ALA A 39 -39.71 18.05 -17.07
C ALA A 39 -40.70 18.73 -18.01
N ILE A 40 -41.99 18.62 -17.70
CA ILE A 40 -43.06 19.19 -18.51
C ILE A 40 -43.87 20.14 -17.64
N VAL A 41 -44.00 21.40 -18.08
CA VAL A 41 -44.89 22.38 -17.45
C VAL A 41 -46.10 22.59 -18.34
N ARG A 42 -47.28 22.26 -17.82
CA ARG A 42 -48.57 22.47 -18.45
C ARG A 42 -49.27 23.66 -17.83
N ALA A 43 -49.41 24.74 -18.60
CA ALA A 43 -50.13 25.93 -18.22
C ALA A 43 -51.62 25.79 -18.55
N ILE A 44 -52.49 25.83 -17.55
CA ILE A 44 -53.94 25.59 -17.68
C ILE A 44 -54.69 26.92 -17.58
N ALA A 45 -55.40 27.29 -18.65
CA ALA A 45 -56.23 28.49 -18.72
C ALA A 45 -57.63 28.28 -18.11
N PRO A 46 -58.37 29.35 -17.73
CA PRO A 46 -59.73 29.25 -17.17
C PRO A 46 -60.78 28.57 -18.05
N ASN A 47 -60.47 28.37 -19.34
CA ASN A 47 -61.32 27.72 -20.33
C ASN A 47 -60.80 26.33 -20.71
N ASP A 48 -59.99 25.72 -19.84
CA ASP A 48 -59.39 24.39 -19.97
C ASP A 48 -58.46 24.20 -21.17
N LEU A 49 -58.02 25.29 -21.81
CA LEU A 49 -56.95 25.22 -22.80
C LEU A 49 -55.60 25.04 -22.09
N VAL A 50 -54.82 24.07 -22.56
CA VAL A 50 -53.51 23.73 -22.03
C VAL A 50 -52.43 24.13 -23.03
N THR A 51 -51.38 24.78 -22.53
CA THR A 51 -50.12 24.98 -23.28
C THR A 51 -49.01 24.23 -22.54
N GLU A 52 -48.16 23.52 -23.28
CA GLU A 52 -47.09 22.70 -22.73
C GLU A 52 -45.74 23.29 -23.09
N GLU A 53 -44.82 23.28 -22.13
CA GLU A 53 -43.39 23.55 -22.33
C GLU A 53 -42.58 22.40 -21.73
N ARG A 54 -41.62 21.89 -22.51
CA ARG A 54 -40.76 20.77 -22.14
C ARG A 54 -39.35 21.29 -21.88
N PHE A 55 -38.79 20.90 -20.74
CA PHE A 55 -37.44 21.22 -20.32
C PHE A 55 -36.64 19.93 -20.27
N GLU A 56 -35.50 19.91 -20.94
CA GLU A 56 -34.53 18.84 -20.81
C GLU A 56 -33.74 19.05 -19.52
N VAL A 57 -33.71 18.01 -18.69
CA VAL A 57 -32.90 17.96 -17.48
C VAL A 57 -31.81 16.94 -17.77
N VAL A 58 -30.58 17.45 -17.88
CA VAL A 58 -29.39 16.62 -18.01
C VAL A 58 -28.89 16.34 -16.60
N PRO A 59 -29.13 15.14 -16.04
CA PRO A 59 -28.54 14.76 -14.77
C PRO A 59 -27.00 14.72 -14.89
N PRO A 60 -26.27 14.79 -13.77
CA PRO A 60 -24.85 14.42 -13.80
C PRO A 60 -24.73 13.03 -14.44
N ALA A 61 -23.77 12.89 -15.36
CA ALA A 61 -23.45 11.58 -15.95
C ALA A 61 -23.18 10.61 -14.81
N ASP A 62 -23.73 9.41 -14.89
CA ASP A 62 -23.54 8.38 -13.87
C ASP A 62 -22.16 7.74 -14.13
N PRO A 63 -21.10 8.06 -13.36
CA PRO A 63 -19.79 7.49 -13.64
C PRO A 63 -19.88 5.99 -13.34
N CYS A 64 -20.02 5.13 -14.36
CA CYS A 64 -19.90 3.69 -14.15
C CYS A 64 -18.42 3.30 -14.08
N THR A 65 -17.76 3.67 -12.98
CA THR A 65 -16.45 3.14 -12.66
C THR A 65 -16.64 1.70 -12.24
N GLN A 66 -16.06 0.78 -12.99
CA GLN A 66 -16.17 -0.62 -12.64
C GLN A 66 -15.40 -0.85 -11.33
N ILE A 67 -16.07 -1.35 -10.30
CA ILE A 67 -15.41 -1.76 -9.03
C ILE A 67 -15.09 -3.26 -9.01
N PHE A 68 -15.68 -4.04 -9.93
CA PHE A 68 -15.45 -5.47 -10.09
C PHE A 68 -14.55 -5.76 -11.29
N SER A 69 -13.35 -6.29 -11.04
CA SER A 69 -12.39 -6.65 -12.12
C SER A 69 -12.90 -7.78 -13.00
N ALA A 70 -13.77 -8.62 -12.43
CA ALA A 70 -14.56 -9.58 -13.17
C ALA A 70 -16.02 -9.52 -12.67
N PRO A 71 -16.93 -8.86 -13.42
CA PRO A 71 -18.37 -8.91 -13.14
C PRO A 71 -18.87 -10.34 -13.08
N VAL A 72 -19.90 -10.58 -12.27
CA VAL A 72 -20.51 -11.90 -12.16
C VAL A 72 -21.78 -11.98 -13.00
N THR A 73 -21.77 -12.96 -13.89
CA THR A 73 -22.91 -13.44 -14.67
C THR A 73 -22.91 -14.97 -14.59
N TRP A 74 -24.06 -15.61 -14.79
CA TRP A 74 -24.17 -17.08 -14.75
C TRP A 74 -24.15 -17.74 -16.13
N ASP A 75 -23.75 -16.99 -17.15
CA ASP A 75 -23.58 -17.47 -18.51
C ASP A 75 -22.24 -18.19 -18.69
N ALA A 76 -22.19 -19.08 -19.69
CA ALA A 76 -21.13 -20.09 -19.88
C ALA A 76 -19.71 -19.53 -20.17
N ASP A 77 -19.55 -18.21 -20.17
CA ASP A 77 -18.30 -17.49 -20.45
C ASP A 77 -17.82 -16.61 -19.26
N GLY A 78 -18.48 -16.66 -18.09
CA GLY A 78 -18.11 -15.89 -16.88
C GLY A 78 -17.20 -16.65 -15.89
N PRO A 79 -16.48 -15.96 -14.99
CA PRO A 79 -15.76 -16.62 -13.90
C PRO A 79 -16.76 -17.33 -12.97
N SER A 80 -16.46 -18.56 -12.55
CA SER A 80 -17.31 -19.27 -11.59
C SER A 80 -17.15 -18.70 -10.19
N ALA A 81 -18.11 -17.89 -9.74
CA ALA A 81 -18.23 -17.52 -8.34
C ALA A 81 -18.67 -18.73 -7.49
N PHE A 82 -18.42 -18.71 -6.19
CA PHE A 82 -18.98 -19.69 -5.25
C PHE A 82 -20.23 -19.11 -4.59
N GLU A 83 -21.41 -19.67 -4.88
CA GLU A 83 -22.67 -19.23 -4.30
C GLU A 83 -23.19 -20.17 -3.22
N PHE A 84 -23.84 -19.60 -2.21
CA PHE A 84 -24.46 -20.36 -1.14
C PHE A 84 -25.67 -19.63 -0.59
N GLY A 85 -26.70 -20.39 -0.21
CA GLY A 85 -27.83 -19.88 0.56
C GLY A 85 -27.58 -20.05 2.06
N PHE A 86 -28.19 -19.19 2.88
CA PHE A 86 -28.16 -19.30 4.33
C PHE A 86 -29.54 -19.06 4.94
N ASN A 87 -29.71 -19.53 6.18
CA ASN A 87 -30.90 -19.39 7.02
C ASN A 87 -32.23 -19.95 6.45
N GLY A 88 -32.22 -20.69 5.35
CA GLY A 88 -33.45 -21.22 4.72
C GLY A 88 -33.56 -20.88 3.24
N ALA A 89 -32.61 -20.10 2.72
CA ALA A 89 -32.48 -19.87 1.29
C ALA A 89 -31.72 -21.02 0.59
N GLU A 90 -32.20 -21.42 -0.57
CA GLU A 90 -31.50 -22.30 -1.52
C GLU A 90 -31.16 -21.50 -2.79
N VAL A 91 -30.00 -21.79 -3.39
CA VAL A 91 -29.55 -21.14 -4.62
C VAL A 91 -29.32 -22.16 -5.74
N SER A 92 -29.63 -21.78 -6.97
CA SER A 92 -29.34 -22.59 -8.17
C SER A 92 -29.26 -21.73 -9.41
N VAL A 93 -28.47 -22.14 -10.39
CA VAL A 93 -28.38 -21.45 -11.68
C VAL A 93 -29.44 -21.99 -12.64
N VAL A 94 -30.25 -21.11 -13.22
CA VAL A 94 -31.34 -21.46 -14.16
C VAL A 94 -31.37 -20.48 -15.34
N PRO A 95 -31.96 -20.86 -16.49
CA PRO A 95 -32.25 -19.90 -17.56
C PRO A 95 -33.18 -18.78 -17.05
N ASN A 96 -32.93 -17.54 -17.48
CA ASN A 96 -33.73 -16.37 -17.13
C ASN A 96 -35.22 -16.64 -17.43
N PRO A 97 -36.09 -16.72 -16.40
CA PRO A 97 -37.50 -17.07 -16.59
C PRO A 97 -38.36 -15.92 -17.10
N ASP A 98 -37.85 -14.68 -17.08
CA ASP A 98 -38.58 -13.47 -17.43
C ASP A 98 -37.69 -12.52 -18.25
N LEU A 99 -37.83 -12.56 -19.58
CA LEU A 99 -37.07 -11.71 -20.51
C LEU A 99 -37.71 -10.32 -20.64
N SER A 100 -37.72 -9.56 -19.56
CA SER A 100 -38.35 -8.23 -19.50
C SER A 100 -37.57 -7.26 -18.61
N GLY A 101 -38.03 -6.00 -18.56
CA GLY A 101 -37.45 -4.97 -17.68
C GLY A 101 -35.96 -4.75 -17.92
N ALA A 102 -35.20 -4.64 -16.83
CA ALA A 102 -33.75 -4.43 -16.85
C ALA A 102 -32.94 -5.64 -17.36
N ASN A 103 -33.54 -6.84 -17.48
CA ASN A 103 -32.85 -8.04 -17.96
C ASN A 103 -33.60 -8.73 -19.12
N PRO A 104 -33.65 -8.11 -20.32
CA PRO A 104 -34.46 -8.59 -21.45
C PRO A 104 -33.79 -9.70 -22.29
N SER A 105 -32.52 -10.01 -22.02
CA SER A 105 -31.70 -10.91 -22.83
C SER A 105 -31.82 -12.36 -22.36
N GLU A 106 -31.69 -13.32 -23.29
CA GLU A 106 -31.54 -14.73 -22.93
C GLU A 106 -30.19 -14.92 -22.22
N SER A 107 -30.25 -15.12 -20.90
CA SER A 107 -29.10 -15.42 -20.02
C SER A 107 -29.46 -16.53 -19.02
N ASN A 108 -28.47 -17.03 -18.28
CA ASN A 108 -28.67 -17.74 -17.02
C ASN A 108 -28.59 -16.75 -15.85
N VAL A 109 -29.37 -17.02 -14.81
CA VAL A 109 -29.49 -16.20 -13.61
C VAL A 109 -29.34 -17.06 -12.36
N LEU A 110 -28.95 -16.44 -11.25
CA LEU A 110 -29.03 -17.10 -9.94
C LEU A 110 -30.47 -17.04 -9.45
N GLN A 111 -31.10 -18.20 -9.32
CA GLN A 111 -32.37 -18.36 -8.64
C GLN A 111 -32.14 -18.52 -7.15
N ILE A 112 -32.86 -17.73 -6.34
CA ILE A 112 -32.88 -17.80 -4.88
C ILE A 112 -34.27 -18.20 -4.44
N THR A 113 -34.40 -19.28 -3.67
CA THR A 113 -35.68 -19.73 -3.09
C THR A 113 -35.62 -19.64 -1.58
N GLN A 114 -36.48 -18.81 -0.99
CA GLN A 114 -36.63 -18.70 0.47
C GLN A 114 -37.88 -19.45 0.92
N ASP A 115 -37.76 -20.26 1.98
CA ASP A 115 -38.89 -20.98 2.58
C ASP A 115 -39.74 -20.10 3.51
N GLY A 116 -39.26 -18.90 3.84
CA GLY A 116 -39.89 -17.94 4.75
C GLY A 116 -39.85 -18.37 6.21
N GLY A 117 -38.87 -19.19 6.58
CA GLY A 117 -38.68 -19.71 7.93
C GLY A 117 -37.80 -18.83 8.83
N GLY A 118 -37.08 -17.84 8.27
CA GLY A 118 -36.20 -16.96 9.02
C GLY A 118 -36.24 -15.50 8.59
N ASN A 119 -35.99 -14.62 9.56
CA ASN A 119 -35.98 -13.17 9.38
C ASN A 119 -34.62 -12.62 8.91
N PHE A 120 -33.66 -13.50 8.59
CA PHE A 120 -32.33 -13.14 8.08
C PHE A 120 -31.94 -14.07 6.92
N ASP A 121 -32.92 -14.49 6.14
CA ASP A 121 -32.72 -15.35 4.99
C ASP A 121 -32.02 -14.57 3.88
N GLY A 122 -31.14 -15.25 3.17
CA GLY A 122 -30.33 -14.59 2.16
C GLY A 122 -29.35 -15.53 1.49
N PHE A 123 -28.50 -14.96 0.66
CA PHE A 123 -27.48 -15.70 -0.07
C PHE A 123 -26.18 -14.93 -0.07
N GLY A 124 -25.09 -15.67 -0.23
CA GLY A 124 -23.76 -15.12 -0.44
C GLY A 124 -23.23 -15.57 -1.78
N VAL A 125 -22.36 -14.73 -2.33
CA VAL A 125 -21.56 -15.04 -3.50
C VAL A 125 -20.14 -14.59 -3.18
N GLN A 126 -19.22 -15.52 -3.35
CA GLN A 126 -17.80 -15.27 -3.24
C GLN A 126 -17.22 -15.14 -4.64
N MET A 127 -16.68 -13.96 -4.91
CA MET A 127 -16.10 -13.59 -6.19
C MET A 127 -14.78 -14.32 -6.42
N THR A 128 -14.41 -14.47 -7.69
CA THR A 128 -13.07 -14.95 -8.07
C THR A 128 -12.00 -13.88 -7.96
N SER A 129 -12.41 -12.61 -7.85
CA SER A 129 -11.53 -11.46 -7.68
C SER A 129 -12.23 -10.42 -6.79
N PRO A 130 -11.51 -9.74 -5.87
CA PRO A 130 -12.10 -8.73 -5.00
C PRO A 130 -12.76 -7.57 -5.77
N ALA A 131 -13.81 -7.00 -5.17
CA ALA A 131 -14.32 -5.69 -5.50
C ALA A 131 -13.47 -4.62 -4.81
N LEU A 132 -13.07 -3.59 -5.57
CA LEU A 132 -12.17 -2.53 -5.11
C LEU A 132 -12.97 -1.29 -4.72
N PHE A 133 -12.99 -0.94 -3.43
CA PHE A 133 -13.66 0.28 -2.94
C PHE A 133 -12.72 1.49 -2.83
N THR A 134 -11.54 1.44 -3.45
CA THR A 134 -10.57 2.55 -3.53
C THR A 134 -11.05 3.70 -4.42
N ALA A 135 -11.85 3.40 -5.45
CA ALA A 135 -12.36 4.38 -6.41
C ALA A 135 -13.29 5.44 -5.78
N ALA A 136 -13.39 6.62 -6.41
CA ALA A 136 -14.29 7.68 -5.97
C ALA A 136 -15.77 7.26 -6.03
N ASP A 137 -16.15 6.47 -7.05
CA ASP A 137 -17.47 5.85 -7.14
C ASP A 137 -17.47 4.50 -6.40
N LYS A 138 -18.42 4.33 -5.48
CA LYS A 138 -18.51 3.19 -4.54
C LYS A 138 -19.84 2.45 -4.68
N ILE A 139 -20.32 2.34 -5.91
CA ILE A 139 -21.65 1.79 -6.20
C ILE A 139 -21.54 0.33 -6.66
N VAL A 140 -22.16 -0.58 -5.90
CA VAL A 140 -22.41 -1.94 -6.38
C VAL A 140 -23.69 -1.96 -7.20
N ARG A 141 -23.57 -2.34 -8.47
CA ARG A 141 -24.70 -2.53 -9.40
C ARG A 141 -25.06 -3.99 -9.54
N LEU A 142 -26.34 -4.29 -9.64
CA LEU A 142 -26.84 -5.61 -9.99
C LEU A 142 -28.24 -5.54 -10.57
N THR A 143 -28.66 -6.55 -11.31
CA THR A 143 -30.06 -6.71 -11.71
C THR A 143 -30.73 -7.73 -10.80
N PHE A 144 -31.83 -7.33 -10.16
CA PHE A 144 -32.58 -8.20 -9.27
C PHE A 144 -34.03 -8.25 -9.71
N TRP A 145 -34.67 -9.42 -9.56
CA TRP A 145 -36.07 -9.61 -9.89
C TRP A 145 -36.90 -9.84 -8.62
N SER A 146 -37.99 -9.09 -8.50
CA SER A 146 -39.10 -9.40 -7.60
C SER A 146 -40.42 -8.90 -8.16
N ASP A 147 -41.51 -9.63 -7.90
CA ASP A 147 -42.89 -9.25 -8.26
C ASP A 147 -43.61 -8.46 -7.15
N ARG A 148 -42.89 -8.08 -6.11
CA ARG A 148 -43.37 -7.30 -4.97
C ARG A 148 -42.28 -6.41 -4.40
N GLU A 149 -42.71 -5.36 -3.71
CA GLU A 149 -41.80 -4.48 -2.99
C GLU A 149 -41.09 -5.28 -1.89
N ILE A 150 -39.76 -5.24 -1.84
CA ILE A 150 -38.97 -5.95 -0.83
C ILE A 150 -37.76 -5.12 -0.39
N PRO A 151 -37.52 -4.97 0.93
CA PRO A 151 -36.28 -4.38 1.41
C PRO A 151 -35.14 -5.38 1.23
N LEU A 152 -33.99 -4.89 0.80
CA LEU A 152 -32.78 -5.63 0.56
C LEU A 152 -31.66 -5.00 1.38
N ARG A 153 -30.79 -5.83 1.93
CA ARG A 153 -29.56 -5.39 2.56
C ARG A 153 -28.38 -6.10 1.93
N LEU A 154 -27.54 -5.35 1.23
CA LEU A 154 -26.30 -5.85 0.67
C LEU A 154 -25.17 -5.58 1.65
N THR A 155 -24.38 -6.61 1.92
CA THR A 155 -23.18 -6.55 2.74
C THR A 155 -21.98 -6.96 1.91
N VAL A 156 -20.84 -6.32 2.16
CA VAL A 156 -19.54 -6.69 1.58
C VAL A 156 -18.58 -7.09 2.69
N GLN A 157 -17.88 -8.20 2.49
CA GLN A 157 -16.98 -8.82 3.46
C GLN A 157 -15.63 -9.17 2.85
N GLN A 158 -14.59 -9.02 3.67
CA GLN A 158 -13.31 -9.65 3.41
C GLN A 158 -13.41 -11.11 3.89
N ASP A 159 -12.84 -12.04 3.14
CA ASP A 159 -12.83 -13.47 3.47
C ASP A 159 -11.39 -13.99 3.37
N PRO A 160 -10.91 -14.86 4.28
CA PRO A 160 -11.64 -15.52 5.38
C PRO A 160 -12.01 -14.64 6.57
N ASN A 161 -11.44 -13.43 6.69
CA ASN A 161 -11.63 -12.54 7.84
C ASN A 161 -11.63 -11.06 7.43
N ASN A 162 -12.37 -10.23 8.17
CA ASN A 162 -12.38 -8.76 8.11
C ASN A 162 -11.16 -8.16 8.85
N THR A 163 -9.95 -8.45 8.37
CA THR A 163 -8.68 -8.13 9.07
C THR A 163 -8.16 -6.73 8.79
N THR A 164 -8.41 -6.18 7.60
CA THR A 164 -7.90 -4.84 7.23
C THR A 164 -9.01 -3.80 7.19
N GLU A 165 -10.26 -4.21 6.96
CA GLU A 165 -11.43 -3.32 6.98
C GLU A 165 -12.67 -3.95 7.61
N ARG A 166 -13.67 -3.11 7.91
CA ARG A 166 -14.96 -3.57 8.42
C ARG A 166 -15.82 -4.12 7.30
N GLU A 167 -16.65 -5.11 7.61
CA GLU A 167 -17.85 -5.37 6.82
C GLU A 167 -18.64 -4.07 6.68
N ALA A 168 -19.14 -3.80 5.48
CA ALA A 168 -19.98 -2.64 5.20
C ALA A 168 -21.34 -3.10 4.68
N GLU A 169 -22.41 -2.42 5.08
CA GLU A 169 -23.77 -2.74 4.67
C GLU A 169 -24.57 -1.52 4.19
N VAL A 170 -25.37 -1.73 3.14
CA VAL A 170 -26.28 -0.74 2.54
C VAL A 170 -27.66 -1.36 2.39
N ASN A 171 -28.70 -0.57 2.69
CA ASN A 171 -30.09 -0.97 2.52
C ASN A 171 -30.69 -0.30 1.29
N LEU A 172 -31.49 -1.04 0.53
CA LEU A 172 -32.22 -0.55 -0.64
C LEU A 172 -33.59 -1.24 -0.73
N ILE A 173 -34.57 -0.62 -1.37
CA ILE A 173 -35.90 -1.22 -1.59
C ILE A 173 -36.07 -1.51 -3.08
N HIS A 174 -36.32 -2.77 -3.42
CA HIS A 174 -36.79 -3.15 -4.74
C HIS A 174 -38.28 -2.87 -4.84
N THR A 175 -38.77 -2.28 -5.94
CA THR A 175 -40.16 -1.78 -6.02
C THR A 175 -41.20 -2.85 -6.35
N GLY A 176 -40.73 -3.99 -6.86
CA GLY A 176 -41.57 -5.14 -7.22
C GLY A 176 -42.05 -5.11 -8.66
N SER A 177 -41.34 -4.38 -9.51
CA SER A 177 -41.73 -4.16 -10.91
C SER A 177 -41.27 -5.26 -11.87
N GLY A 178 -40.73 -6.38 -11.36
CA GLY A 178 -40.02 -7.40 -12.13
C GLY A 178 -38.51 -7.19 -12.01
N TRP A 179 -37.80 -7.21 -13.13
CA TRP A 179 -36.35 -6.92 -13.17
C TRP A 179 -36.06 -5.43 -12.99
N GLU A 180 -35.31 -5.10 -11.95
CA GLU A 180 -34.79 -3.76 -11.66
C GLU A 180 -33.26 -3.77 -11.61
N GLU A 181 -32.64 -2.70 -12.12
CA GLU A 181 -31.24 -2.40 -11.82
C GLU A 181 -31.18 -1.73 -10.43
N LEU A 182 -30.45 -2.35 -9.51
CA LEU A 182 -30.26 -1.84 -8.17
C LEU A 182 -28.85 -1.27 -8.02
N ARG A 183 -28.76 -0.11 -7.38
CA ARG A 183 -27.52 0.63 -7.12
C ARG A 183 -27.33 0.81 -5.62
N PHE A 184 -26.42 0.03 -5.04
CA PHE A 184 -26.07 0.13 -3.63
C PHE A 184 -24.88 1.07 -3.47
N ASP A 185 -25.13 2.27 -2.95
CA ASP A 185 -24.11 3.31 -2.74
C ASP A 185 -23.42 3.16 -1.38
N PHE A 186 -22.20 2.62 -1.39
CA PHE A 186 -21.40 2.40 -0.20
C PHE A 186 -20.73 3.68 0.35
N SER A 187 -20.85 4.83 -0.32
CA SER A 187 -20.48 6.11 0.30
C SER A 187 -21.35 6.46 1.51
N THR A 188 -22.51 5.80 1.63
CA THR A 188 -23.47 5.94 2.73
C THR A 188 -23.56 4.72 3.63
N ALA A 189 -22.64 3.76 3.48
CA ALA A 189 -22.69 2.50 4.20
C ALA A 189 -22.51 2.65 5.73
N THR A 190 -22.90 1.60 6.44
CA THR A 190 -22.64 1.44 7.87
C THR A 190 -21.81 0.19 8.14
N ALA A 191 -21.07 0.18 9.23
CA ALA A 191 -20.31 -0.99 9.66
C ALA A 191 -21.26 -2.16 9.97
N GLY A 192 -20.97 -3.31 9.37
CA GLY A 192 -21.73 -4.55 9.52
C GLY A 192 -21.70 -5.11 10.94
N PHE A 193 -22.63 -6.01 11.21
CA PHE A 193 -22.84 -6.57 12.55
C PHE A 193 -21.79 -7.64 12.89
N THR A 194 -21.05 -7.44 13.97
CA THR A 194 -20.07 -8.42 14.49
C THR A 194 -20.56 -9.15 15.72
N GLY A 195 -21.59 -8.63 16.39
CA GLY A 195 -22.04 -9.13 17.69
C GLY A 195 -21.08 -8.84 18.84
N SER A 196 -20.02 -8.06 18.59
CA SER A 196 -19.07 -7.57 19.58
C SER A 196 -19.51 -6.19 20.09
N PRO A 197 -19.51 -5.93 21.41
CA PRO A 197 -19.82 -4.60 21.96
C PRO A 197 -18.87 -3.49 21.46
N ASP A 198 -17.63 -3.88 21.16
CA ASP A 198 -16.57 -2.97 20.72
C ASP A 198 -16.40 -2.97 19.18
N GLY A 199 -17.24 -3.73 18.46
CA GLY A 199 -17.10 -3.99 17.03
C GLY A 199 -15.90 -4.86 16.69
N ALA A 200 -15.49 -4.86 15.41
CA ALA A 200 -14.17 -5.29 14.98
C ALA A 200 -13.32 -4.06 14.59
N LEU A 201 -11.99 -4.19 14.60
CA LEU A 201 -11.06 -3.10 14.26
C LEU A 201 -11.32 -1.77 15.00
N GLY A 202 -11.91 -1.83 16.21
CA GLY A 202 -12.25 -0.65 17.01
C GLY A 202 -13.42 0.20 16.47
N ILE A 203 -14.16 -0.28 15.46
CA ILE A 203 -15.30 0.43 14.87
C ILE A 203 -16.61 -0.28 15.27
N PRO A 204 -17.47 0.36 16.10
CA PRO A 204 -18.71 -0.24 16.58
C PRO A 204 -19.68 -0.62 15.45
N ASP A 205 -20.55 -1.60 15.71
CA ASP A 205 -21.58 -2.01 14.74
C ASP A 205 -22.56 -0.85 14.43
N PHE A 206 -23.03 -0.79 13.17
CA PHE A 206 -24.03 0.16 12.65
C PHE A 206 -23.65 1.64 12.67
N VAL A 207 -22.38 1.98 12.90
CA VAL A 207 -21.90 3.36 12.71
C VAL A 207 -21.62 3.63 11.24
N PRO A 208 -21.70 4.90 10.77
CA PRO A 208 -21.29 5.25 9.42
C PRO A 208 -19.88 4.75 9.13
N PHE A 209 -19.71 4.03 8.03
CA PHE A 209 -18.44 3.45 7.61
C PHE A 209 -18.39 3.40 6.10
N VAL A 210 -17.42 4.10 5.52
CA VAL A 210 -17.20 4.11 4.07
C VAL A 210 -16.05 3.13 3.79
N PRO A 211 -16.30 2.02 3.08
CA PRO A 211 -15.25 1.07 2.72
C PRO A 211 -14.25 1.72 1.76
N THR A 212 -12.97 1.35 1.89
CA THR A 212 -11.87 1.86 1.06
C THR A 212 -10.99 0.77 0.45
N GLY A 213 -11.15 -0.48 0.86
CA GLY A 213 -10.31 -1.61 0.47
C GLY A 213 -11.07 -2.69 -0.28
N ASP A 214 -10.57 -3.91 -0.13
CA ASP A 214 -10.89 -5.02 -1.02
C ASP A 214 -11.88 -5.99 -0.39
N TYR A 215 -12.95 -6.29 -1.11
CA TYR A 215 -14.03 -7.15 -0.63
C TYR A 215 -14.29 -8.29 -1.62
N ILE A 216 -14.02 -9.52 -1.21
CA ILE A 216 -14.15 -10.70 -2.07
C ILE A 216 -15.51 -11.40 -1.95
N ARG A 217 -16.29 -11.08 -0.93
CA ARG A 217 -17.61 -11.68 -0.71
C ARG A 217 -18.67 -10.61 -0.58
N PHE A 218 -19.80 -10.84 -1.24
CA PHE A 218 -21.03 -10.12 -0.91
C PHE A 218 -22.08 -11.07 -0.37
N GLN A 219 -22.89 -10.60 0.58
CA GLN A 219 -24.08 -11.30 1.04
C GLN A 219 -25.27 -10.37 0.99
N MET A 220 -26.39 -10.86 0.46
CA MET A 220 -27.63 -10.12 0.41
C MET A 220 -28.69 -10.79 1.28
N PHE A 221 -29.24 -10.02 2.22
CA PHE A 221 -30.43 -10.39 2.98
C PHE A 221 -31.66 -9.89 2.22
N ILE A 222 -32.61 -10.78 1.98
CA ILE A 222 -33.86 -10.44 1.33
C ILE A 222 -34.93 -10.33 2.42
N SER A 223 -35.52 -9.14 2.54
CA SER A 223 -36.46 -8.77 3.59
C SER A 223 -35.93 -8.94 5.03
N PRO A 224 -34.74 -8.40 5.38
CA PRO A 224 -34.20 -8.55 6.73
C PRO A 224 -35.19 -8.02 7.78
N GLY A 225 -35.53 -8.87 8.75
CA GLY A 225 -36.50 -8.59 9.80
C GLY A 225 -37.88 -9.21 9.58
N ASP A 226 -38.18 -9.73 8.39
CA ASP A 226 -39.47 -10.33 8.04
C ASP A 226 -39.32 -11.76 7.51
N ASP A 227 -40.34 -12.60 7.78
CA ASP A 227 -40.43 -13.97 7.27
C ASP A 227 -41.05 -13.95 5.86
N VAL A 228 -40.21 -13.87 4.82
CA VAL A 228 -40.66 -13.86 3.42
C VAL A 228 -40.32 -15.16 2.71
N SER A 229 -41.34 -15.87 2.22
CA SER A 229 -41.16 -16.99 1.29
C SER A 229 -41.33 -16.54 -0.15
N GLY A 230 -40.54 -17.10 -1.06
CA GLY A 230 -40.66 -16.78 -2.48
C GLY A 230 -39.45 -17.20 -3.30
N THR A 231 -39.52 -16.86 -4.59
CA THR A 231 -38.45 -17.07 -5.55
C THR A 231 -38.02 -15.71 -6.10
N PHE A 232 -36.72 -15.49 -6.11
CA PHE A 232 -36.08 -14.27 -6.58
C PHE A 232 -34.98 -14.63 -7.58
N TYR A 233 -34.55 -13.65 -8.36
CA TYR A 233 -33.48 -13.85 -9.34
C TYR A 233 -32.47 -12.71 -9.27
N LEU A 234 -31.20 -13.05 -9.42
CA LEU A 234 -30.08 -12.12 -9.50
C LEU A 234 -29.33 -12.37 -10.81
N ASP A 235 -28.94 -11.29 -11.48
CA ASP A 235 -28.07 -11.31 -12.64
C ASP A 235 -27.18 -10.06 -12.68
N ASN A 236 -26.14 -10.06 -13.51
CA ASN A 236 -25.34 -8.89 -13.86
C ASN A 236 -24.73 -8.15 -12.66
N VAL A 237 -24.14 -8.86 -11.70
CA VAL A 237 -23.49 -8.22 -10.54
C VAL A 237 -22.21 -7.55 -11.01
N GLY A 238 -22.10 -6.25 -10.75
CA GLY A 238 -20.96 -5.46 -11.16
C GLY A 238 -20.87 -5.28 -12.66
N VAL A 239 -21.96 -5.34 -13.43
CA VAL A 239 -21.90 -5.09 -14.88
C VAL A 239 -22.19 -3.62 -15.16
N CYS A 240 -21.27 -2.94 -15.85
CA CYS A 240 -21.50 -1.62 -16.42
C CYS A 240 -22.12 -1.73 -17.83
N PRO A 241 -23.26 -1.05 -18.13
CA PRO A 241 -23.93 -1.13 -19.43
C PRO A 241 -23.05 -0.76 -20.65
N ASP A 242 -22.13 0.20 -20.48
CA ASP A 242 -21.19 0.65 -21.51
C ASP A 242 -19.76 0.07 -21.35
N GLY A 243 -19.62 -1.00 -20.58
CA GLY A 243 -18.34 -1.65 -20.29
C GLY A 243 -17.51 -0.99 -19.20
N GLY A 244 -17.91 0.21 -18.73
CA GLY A 244 -17.23 0.96 -17.67
C GLY A 244 -15.77 1.29 -18.00
N ALA A 245 -15.13 2.17 -17.23
CA ALA A 245 -13.69 2.06 -17.12
C ALA A 245 -13.44 0.76 -16.33
N ALA A 246 -12.73 -0.22 -16.91
CA ALA A 246 -12.31 -1.41 -16.18
C ALA A 246 -11.67 -0.97 -14.85
N PRO A 247 -11.91 -1.66 -13.73
CA PRO A 247 -11.18 -1.33 -12.54
C PRO A 247 -9.71 -1.56 -12.84
N PRO A 248 -8.82 -0.82 -12.17
CA PRO A 248 -7.41 -1.21 -12.16
C PRO A 248 -7.33 -2.71 -11.82
N PRO A 249 -6.54 -3.50 -12.57
CA PRO A 249 -6.37 -4.92 -12.31
C PRO A 249 -6.06 -5.17 -10.82
N VAL A 250 -6.63 -6.21 -10.22
CA VAL A 250 -6.19 -6.64 -8.88
C VAL A 250 -4.77 -7.17 -9.06
N GLY A 251 -3.77 -6.40 -8.63
CA GLY A 251 -2.35 -6.65 -8.87
C GLY A 251 -1.68 -5.72 -9.88
N GLU A 252 -2.43 -4.82 -10.51
CA GLU A 252 -1.91 -3.51 -10.85
C GLU A 252 -2.53 -2.59 -9.80
N GLU A 253 -1.88 -2.51 -8.63
CA GLU A 253 -1.84 -1.22 -7.98
C GLU A 253 -1.61 -0.22 -9.12
N GLU A 254 -2.35 0.89 -9.15
CA GLU A 254 -1.72 2.10 -9.68
C GLU A 254 -0.30 2.02 -9.13
N GLU A 255 0.74 2.14 -9.95
CA GLU A 255 1.97 2.63 -9.38
C GLU A 255 1.54 3.97 -8.72
N VAL A 256 1.09 3.94 -7.45
CA VAL A 256 1.92 4.44 -6.39
C VAL A 256 3.28 3.90 -6.81
N GLU A 257 3.97 4.66 -7.66
CA GLU A 257 5.40 4.69 -7.56
C GLU A 257 5.57 4.68 -6.06
N GLU A 258 6.15 3.60 -5.51
CA GLU A 258 7.02 3.71 -4.34
C GLU A 258 7.49 5.15 -4.37
N PRO A 259 6.92 6.05 -3.53
CA PRO A 259 6.87 7.48 -3.81
C PRO A 259 8.26 7.79 -4.28
N ASP A 260 8.42 8.21 -5.56
CA ASP A 260 9.72 8.19 -6.26
C ASP A 260 10.77 8.37 -5.19
N PRO A 261 11.64 7.37 -4.91
CA PRO A 261 12.50 7.46 -3.74
C PRO A 261 13.21 8.81 -3.71
N CYS A 262 13.29 9.54 -4.83
CA CYS A 262 13.32 10.98 -4.78
C CYS A 262 12.21 11.73 -5.56
N THR A 263 11.19 12.24 -4.88
CA THR A 263 10.44 13.41 -5.40
C THR A 263 11.33 14.65 -5.31
N ALA A 264 11.60 15.32 -6.44
CA ALA A 264 12.37 16.56 -6.45
C ALA A 264 11.63 17.67 -5.68
N ILE A 265 12.08 17.96 -4.47
CA ILE A 265 11.46 18.99 -3.62
C ILE A 265 11.75 20.41 -4.13
N PHE A 266 12.88 20.63 -4.80
CA PHE A 266 13.22 21.93 -5.40
C PHE A 266 12.84 21.97 -6.87
N GLU A 267 12.16 23.04 -7.31
CA GLU A 267 11.89 23.27 -8.74
C GLU A 267 13.17 23.30 -9.58
N THR A 268 14.28 23.72 -8.98
CA THR A 268 15.60 23.68 -9.59
C THR A 268 16.60 23.22 -8.53
N PRO A 269 17.16 22.01 -8.64
CA PRO A 269 18.15 21.53 -7.71
C PRO A 269 19.46 22.32 -7.83
N VAL A 270 20.26 22.28 -6.76
CA VAL A 270 21.55 22.99 -6.68
C VAL A 270 22.68 21.99 -6.93
N THR A 271 23.31 22.09 -8.11
CA THR A 271 24.41 21.21 -8.54
C THR A 271 25.75 21.94 -8.62
N LEU A 272 25.79 23.24 -8.29
CA LEU A 272 26.99 24.10 -8.28
C LEU A 272 27.65 24.33 -9.66
N ASP A 273 27.13 23.71 -10.71
CA ASP A 273 27.57 23.87 -12.09
C ASP A 273 26.97 25.12 -12.76
N ASN A 274 25.95 25.74 -12.17
CA ASN A 274 25.24 26.88 -12.72
C ASN A 274 25.59 28.21 -12.04
N GLY A 275 26.61 28.23 -11.17
CA GLY A 275 27.10 29.43 -10.49
C GLY A 275 26.26 29.84 -9.29
N GLU A 276 25.63 28.89 -8.62
CA GLU A 276 24.89 29.07 -7.38
C GLU A 276 25.81 29.65 -6.28
N GLU A 277 25.33 30.71 -5.60
CA GLU A 277 26.12 31.39 -4.56
C GLU A 277 25.76 30.85 -3.16
N PHE A 278 26.78 30.55 -2.36
CA PHE A 278 26.63 30.20 -0.96
C PHE A 278 27.30 31.26 -0.07
N PHE A 279 26.80 31.37 1.15
CA PHE A 279 27.39 32.21 2.20
C PHE A 279 27.70 31.36 3.43
N GLY A 280 28.80 31.67 4.11
CA GLY A 280 29.17 31.12 5.42
C GLY A 280 29.10 32.19 6.51
N PHE A 281 28.89 31.77 7.75
CA PHE A 281 28.86 32.66 8.91
C PHE A 281 29.48 32.00 10.16
N ASN A 282 29.70 32.80 11.21
CA ASN A 282 30.24 32.40 12.51
C ASN A 282 31.63 31.74 12.55
N GLY A 283 32.36 31.66 11.43
CA GLY A 283 33.66 30.97 11.37
C GLY A 283 33.78 30.08 10.13
N VAL A 284 32.66 29.86 9.43
CA VAL A 284 32.61 29.08 8.20
C VAL A 284 32.96 29.94 6.99
N THR A 285 33.89 29.45 6.17
CA THR A 285 34.13 29.94 4.81
C THR A 285 33.70 28.88 3.79
N VAL A 286 33.05 29.32 2.72
CA VAL A 286 32.61 28.45 1.62
C VAL A 286 33.19 28.90 0.29
N GLN A 287 33.52 27.94 -0.58
CA GLN A 287 33.90 28.20 -1.96
C GLN A 287 33.59 27.01 -2.85
N THR A 288 33.29 27.25 -4.12
CA THR A 288 33.12 26.18 -5.11
C THR A 288 34.50 25.71 -5.59
N VAL A 289 34.75 24.41 -5.52
CA VAL A 289 35.99 23.75 -5.98
C VAL A 289 35.64 22.55 -6.85
N THR A 290 36.60 22.00 -7.60
CA THR A 290 36.42 20.69 -8.25
C THR A 290 36.44 19.60 -7.18
N ASN A 291 35.56 18.60 -7.28
CA ASN A 291 35.46 17.46 -6.36
C ASN A 291 36.85 16.87 -6.05
N PRO A 292 37.37 17.04 -4.81
CA PRO A 292 38.71 16.58 -4.46
C PRO A 292 38.79 15.07 -4.23
N ASP A 293 37.64 14.41 -4.05
CA ASP A 293 37.53 12.97 -3.82
C ASP A 293 36.37 12.39 -4.67
N PRO A 294 36.59 12.17 -5.99
CA PRO A 294 35.60 11.57 -6.87
C PRO A 294 35.48 10.06 -6.61
N SER A 295 34.78 9.69 -5.54
CA SER A 295 34.57 8.32 -5.09
C SER A 295 33.21 8.15 -4.40
N GLY A 296 32.84 6.91 -4.08
CA GLY A 296 31.61 6.61 -3.33
C GLY A 296 30.34 7.12 -4.03
N ALA A 297 29.47 7.78 -3.27
CA ALA A 297 28.21 8.34 -3.76
C ALA A 297 28.38 9.53 -4.71
N ASN A 298 29.58 10.15 -4.78
CA ASN A 298 29.87 11.25 -5.72
C ASN A 298 31.12 10.93 -6.58
N PRO A 299 31.01 10.01 -7.56
CA PRO A 299 32.16 9.55 -8.36
C PRO A 299 32.60 10.56 -9.44
N GLU A 300 31.81 11.61 -9.67
CA GLU A 300 32.07 12.59 -10.73
C GLU A 300 33.07 13.65 -10.28
N SER A 301 33.87 14.17 -11.21
CA SER A 301 34.82 15.27 -10.96
C SER A 301 34.21 16.64 -11.24
N ASN A 302 32.93 16.83 -10.89
CA ASN A 302 32.17 18.07 -11.03
C ASN A 302 32.54 19.09 -9.94
N ASN A 303 31.85 20.23 -9.93
CA ASN A 303 32.05 21.24 -8.89
C ASN A 303 31.28 20.85 -7.62
N VAL A 304 31.94 20.97 -6.47
CA VAL A 304 31.36 20.77 -5.14
C VAL A 304 31.60 22.00 -4.27
N LEU A 305 30.81 22.15 -3.21
CA LEU A 305 30.96 23.25 -2.26
C LEU A 305 31.95 22.82 -1.19
N GLU A 306 33.14 23.41 -1.17
CA GLU A 306 34.07 23.28 -0.04
C GLU A 306 33.60 24.16 1.11
N ILE A 307 33.50 23.56 2.29
CA ILE A 307 33.09 24.20 3.54
C ILE A 307 34.24 24.05 4.53
N VAL A 308 34.83 25.15 4.96
CA VAL A 308 35.90 25.16 5.96
C VAL A 308 35.38 25.80 7.24
N GLN A 309 35.33 25.01 8.31
CA GLN A 309 34.91 25.42 9.64
C GLN A 309 36.12 25.51 10.57
N ASP A 310 36.25 26.63 11.30
CA ASP A 310 37.45 26.94 12.10
C ASP A 310 37.39 26.42 13.56
N GLY A 311 36.28 25.82 13.99
CA GLY A 311 36.07 25.38 15.38
C GLY A 311 35.96 26.57 16.34
N GLY A 312 35.27 27.63 15.90
CA GLY A 312 35.16 28.88 16.67
C GLY A 312 33.83 29.06 17.40
N GLY A 313 32.76 28.37 16.96
CA GLY A 313 31.40 28.63 17.44
C GLY A 313 30.47 27.41 17.44
N ASN A 314 29.58 27.37 18.43
CA ASN A 314 28.57 26.31 18.60
C ASN A 314 27.48 26.29 17.49
N PHE A 315 27.43 27.29 16.61
CA PHE A 315 26.39 27.45 15.58
C PHE A 315 27.01 27.99 14.29
N ASP A 316 28.14 27.43 13.93
CA ASP A 316 28.80 27.63 12.66
C ASP A 316 27.93 27.06 11.55
N GLY A 317 27.73 27.83 10.48
CA GLY A 317 26.81 27.41 9.45
C GLY A 317 27.02 28.12 8.12
N PHE A 318 26.33 27.61 7.13
CA PHE A 318 26.36 28.10 5.76
C PHE A 318 25.01 27.88 5.09
N GLY A 319 24.76 28.55 3.98
CA GLY A 319 23.49 28.39 3.28
C GLY A 319 23.49 29.07 1.92
N THR A 320 22.34 28.98 1.27
CA THR A 320 22.06 29.65 0.00
C THR A 320 20.62 30.18 -0.02
N VAL A 321 20.28 30.95 -1.03
CA VAL A 321 18.92 31.42 -1.29
C VAL A 321 18.47 30.85 -2.62
N LEU A 322 17.41 30.04 -2.60
CA LEU A 322 16.81 29.47 -3.79
C LEU A 322 16.07 30.56 -4.58
N GLY A 323 16.18 30.49 -5.92
CA GLY A 323 15.53 31.43 -6.83
C GLY A 323 14.00 31.33 -6.80
N THR A 324 13.47 30.12 -6.61
CA THR A 324 12.04 29.87 -6.38
C THR A 324 11.82 29.30 -4.98
N PRO A 325 10.86 29.82 -4.20
CA PRO A 325 10.46 29.20 -2.95
C PRO A 325 9.87 27.80 -3.14
N THR A 326 10.28 26.90 -2.28
CA THR A 326 9.81 25.53 -2.17
C THR A 326 8.55 25.45 -1.33
N ASN A 327 7.53 24.73 -1.81
CA ASN A 327 6.25 24.58 -1.13
C ASN A 327 6.19 23.28 -0.31
N PHE A 328 6.00 23.39 1.00
CA PHE A 328 5.92 22.23 1.91
C PHE A 328 4.46 21.82 2.18
N ALA A 329 3.52 22.14 1.30
CA ALA A 329 2.10 21.80 1.49
C ALA A 329 1.74 20.33 1.15
N ALA A 330 2.55 19.65 0.34
CA ALA A 330 2.36 18.23 0.02
C ALA A 330 2.81 17.32 1.17
N ASP A 331 2.42 16.04 1.19
CA ASP A 331 2.81 15.14 2.29
C ASP A 331 4.28 14.71 2.23
N ASP A 332 4.86 14.62 1.02
CA ASP A 332 6.29 14.37 0.81
C ASP A 332 7.12 15.67 0.88
N LYS A 333 8.04 15.73 1.86
CA LYS A 333 8.85 16.92 2.20
C LYS A 333 10.31 16.55 2.50
N VAL A 334 10.87 15.62 1.74
CA VAL A 334 12.27 15.19 1.92
C VAL A 334 13.24 16.08 1.15
N VAL A 335 14.24 16.65 1.83
CA VAL A 335 15.38 17.32 1.20
C VAL A 335 16.59 16.37 1.19
N ARG A 336 17.22 16.21 0.02
CA ARG A 336 18.39 15.35 -0.17
C ARG A 336 19.64 16.16 -0.46
N VAL A 337 20.80 15.62 -0.09
CA VAL A 337 22.09 16.23 -0.41
C VAL A 337 23.21 15.19 -0.35
N LEU A 338 24.20 15.28 -1.23
CA LEU A 338 25.46 14.56 -1.05
C LEU A 338 26.36 15.38 -0.13
N PHE A 339 26.80 14.78 0.96
CA PHE A 339 27.69 15.39 1.93
C PHE A 339 28.93 14.51 2.09
N TRP A 340 30.10 15.13 2.25
CA TRP A 340 31.36 14.42 2.48
C TRP A 340 31.90 14.74 3.86
N SER A 341 32.25 13.69 4.59
CA SER A 341 33.05 13.75 5.83
C SER A 341 33.80 12.45 6.06
N GLU A 342 35.02 12.54 6.61
CA GLU A 342 35.79 11.38 7.12
C GLU A 342 35.57 11.13 8.62
N ALA A 343 34.74 11.95 9.25
CA ALA A 343 34.35 11.82 10.65
C ALA A 343 32.84 11.73 10.77
N GLU A 344 32.37 10.99 11.77
CA GLU A 344 30.96 10.98 12.14
C GLU A 344 30.55 12.39 12.59
N VAL A 345 29.53 12.94 11.95
CA VAL A 345 29.00 14.28 12.27
C VAL A 345 27.50 14.32 12.08
N THR A 346 26.79 15.03 12.97
CA THR A 346 25.40 15.39 12.73
C THR A 346 25.33 16.67 11.90
N VAL A 347 24.56 16.64 10.82
CA VAL A 347 24.25 17.82 10.00
C VAL A 347 22.81 18.22 10.29
N ARG A 348 22.58 19.50 10.57
CA ARG A 348 21.23 20.07 10.70
C ARG A 348 20.92 20.95 9.52
N LEU A 349 19.76 20.75 8.91
CA LEU A 349 19.19 21.62 7.89
C LEU A 349 18.03 22.43 8.49
N ASN A 350 18.12 23.75 8.42
CA ASN A 350 17.06 24.69 8.74
C ASN A 350 16.54 25.33 7.44
N MET A 351 15.23 25.21 7.22
CA MET A 351 14.50 25.84 6.12
C MET A 351 13.86 27.15 6.61
N GLN A 352 14.40 28.25 6.10
CA GLN A 352 14.01 29.59 6.49
C GLN A 352 13.25 30.33 5.39
N GLN A 353 12.54 31.35 5.85
CA GLN A 353 11.94 32.36 5.00
C GLN A 353 12.90 33.55 4.85
N ASN A 354 13.54 33.71 3.68
CA ASN A 354 14.45 34.83 3.41
C ASN A 354 13.63 36.14 3.38
N PRO A 355 14.10 37.31 3.88
CA PRO A 355 13.28 38.51 4.13
C PRO A 355 12.53 39.12 2.93
N VAL A 356 12.72 38.58 1.73
CA VAL A 356 11.99 38.94 0.51
C VAL A 356 10.69 38.17 0.34
N ASN A 357 10.53 36.99 0.97
CA ASN A 357 9.35 36.15 0.80
C ASN A 357 8.19 36.52 1.75
N ASN A 358 8.40 37.36 2.77
CA ASN A 358 7.39 38.08 3.56
C ASN A 358 6.16 37.25 4.02
N GLU A 359 6.37 35.98 4.33
CA GLU A 359 5.30 35.06 4.76
C GLU A 359 5.33 34.86 6.29
N THR A 360 4.25 34.31 6.84
CA THR A 360 4.04 34.14 8.30
C THR A 360 4.43 32.74 8.78
N ALA A 361 5.19 31.96 8.01
CA ALA A 361 5.45 30.56 8.35
C ALA A 361 6.55 30.44 9.41
N ARG A 362 6.56 29.29 10.08
CA ARG A 362 7.55 28.97 11.11
C ARG A 362 8.77 28.33 10.48
N GLU A 363 9.98 28.77 10.82
CA GLU A 363 11.23 28.10 10.45
C GLU A 363 11.18 26.62 10.86
N ALA A 364 11.63 25.73 9.99
CA ALA A 364 11.59 24.29 10.21
C ALA A 364 13.02 23.74 10.19
N GLU A 365 13.40 22.93 11.18
CA GLU A 365 14.71 22.30 11.24
C GLU A 365 14.62 20.77 11.43
N VAL A 366 15.51 20.06 10.75
CA VAL A 366 15.68 18.60 10.77
C VAL A 366 17.17 18.31 10.84
N ALA A 367 17.56 17.19 11.45
CA ALA A 367 18.95 16.74 11.50
C ALA A 367 19.09 15.33 10.92
N ALA A 368 20.25 15.07 10.31
CA ALA A 368 20.67 13.77 9.80
C ALA A 368 22.10 13.49 10.26
N SER A 369 22.45 12.22 10.41
CA SER A 369 23.80 11.78 10.80
C SER A 369 24.59 11.32 9.57
N HIS A 370 25.85 11.70 9.51
CA HIS A 370 26.82 11.23 8.53
C HIS A 370 27.80 10.28 9.21
N GLY A 371 28.04 9.10 8.65
CA GLY A 371 28.83 8.01 9.26
C GLY A 371 30.36 8.21 9.19
N GLY A 372 30.81 9.15 8.36
CA GLY A 372 32.22 9.51 8.25
C GLY A 372 32.98 8.66 7.24
N THR A 373 32.27 8.12 6.24
CA THR A 373 32.82 7.15 5.28
C THR A 373 33.23 7.77 3.94
N GLY A 374 33.32 9.11 3.87
CA GLY A 374 33.51 9.84 2.61
C GLY A 374 32.20 10.47 2.15
N TRP A 375 31.84 10.31 0.87
CA TRP A 375 30.57 10.81 0.32
C TRP A 375 29.39 9.92 0.71
N GLU A 376 28.41 10.51 1.40
CA GLU A 376 27.13 9.89 1.75
C GLU A 376 25.97 10.78 1.31
N GLU A 377 24.82 10.18 1.01
CA GLU A 377 23.57 10.93 0.83
C GLU A 377 22.91 11.15 2.19
N LEU A 378 22.61 12.40 2.53
CA LEU A 378 21.81 12.75 3.69
C LEU A 378 20.39 13.10 3.25
N GLN A 379 19.41 12.53 3.96
CA GLN A 379 17.99 12.79 3.78
C GLN A 379 17.44 13.55 5.00
N PHE A 380 16.69 14.62 4.75
CA PHE A 380 16.06 15.44 5.77
C PHE A 380 14.55 15.42 5.55
N ASP A 381 13.84 14.62 6.34
CA ASP A 381 12.38 14.54 6.30
C ASP A 381 11.73 15.62 7.19
N PHE A 382 10.98 16.52 6.56
CA PHE A 382 10.27 17.61 7.23
C PHE A 382 8.83 17.26 7.64
N ALA A 383 8.36 16.02 7.51
CA ALA A 383 7.01 15.62 7.96
C ALA A 383 6.78 15.94 9.45
N ASN A 384 7.80 15.77 10.29
CA ASN A 384 7.77 16.02 11.74
C ASN A 384 8.89 16.98 12.21
N ALA A 385 9.18 18.04 11.44
CA ALA A 385 10.25 18.97 11.73
C ALA A 385 10.12 19.68 13.09
N ALA A 386 11.24 20.14 13.64
CA ALA A 386 11.24 20.99 14.84
C ALA A 386 11.15 22.46 14.47
N ALA A 387 10.42 23.24 15.28
CA ALA A 387 10.27 24.68 15.10
C ALA A 387 11.58 25.42 15.40
N GLY A 388 12.16 26.05 14.39
CA GLY A 388 13.42 26.80 14.48
C GLY A 388 13.37 27.94 15.52
N PHE A 389 14.56 28.34 15.97
CA PHE A 389 14.72 29.33 17.05
C PHE A 389 14.43 30.76 16.56
N THR A 390 13.35 31.35 17.06
CA THR A 390 12.92 32.71 16.63
C THR A 390 13.38 33.83 17.57
N GLY A 391 13.98 33.49 18.71
CA GLY A 391 14.40 34.45 19.74
C GLY A 391 13.25 35.19 20.44
N ASN A 392 11.99 34.84 20.17
CA ASN A 392 10.80 35.40 20.79
C ASN A 392 10.06 34.34 21.63
N ALA A 393 9.73 34.66 22.88
CA ALA A 393 9.20 33.71 23.85
C ALA A 393 7.82 33.11 23.49
N ASP A 394 7.07 33.77 22.60
CA ASP A 394 5.73 33.33 22.19
C ASP A 394 5.72 32.58 20.83
N GLY A 395 6.88 32.50 20.16
CA GLY A 395 7.04 31.87 18.84
C GLY A 395 6.26 32.55 17.70
N ALA A 396 6.71 32.37 16.46
CA ALA A 396 5.85 32.64 15.31
C ALA A 396 4.75 31.55 15.25
N LEU A 397 3.51 31.94 14.95
CA LEU A 397 2.31 31.07 14.89
C LEU A 397 1.87 30.40 16.21
N GLY A 398 2.45 30.79 17.36
CA GLY A 398 2.12 30.21 18.66
C GLY A 398 2.71 28.82 18.91
N ILE A 399 3.70 28.41 18.12
CA ILE A 399 4.49 27.18 18.27
C ILE A 399 5.76 27.55 19.06
N ALA A 400 6.15 26.83 20.10
CA ALA A 400 7.37 27.17 20.84
C ALA A 400 8.64 26.69 20.10
N ASP A 401 9.80 27.30 20.39
CA ASP A 401 11.08 26.84 19.83
C ASP A 401 11.32 25.35 20.19
N GLY A 402 11.69 24.55 19.20
CA GLY A 402 11.93 23.11 19.32
C GLY A 402 10.67 22.23 19.37
N GLU A 403 9.46 22.79 19.33
CA GLU A 403 8.24 21.99 19.22
C GLU A 403 8.14 21.34 17.83
N SER A 404 7.71 20.09 17.79
CA SER A 404 7.47 19.36 16.53
C SER A 404 6.24 19.93 15.83
N PHE A 405 6.33 20.11 14.51
CA PHE A 405 5.23 20.54 13.65
C PHE A 405 5.45 20.07 12.21
N ALA A 406 4.36 19.94 11.46
CA ALA A 406 4.39 19.70 10.02
C ALA A 406 4.35 21.05 9.27
N PRO A 407 5.48 21.58 8.75
CA PRO A 407 5.50 22.83 8.00
C PRO A 407 4.65 22.74 6.73
N THR A 408 3.83 23.75 6.44
CA THR A 408 3.02 23.84 5.21
C THR A 408 3.30 25.11 4.38
N GLY A 409 4.27 25.92 4.83
CA GLY A 409 4.64 27.19 4.22
C GLY A 409 5.57 27.05 3.02
N GLN A 410 5.93 28.20 2.46
CA GLN A 410 6.97 28.29 1.43
C GLN A 410 8.31 28.70 2.03
N TYR A 411 9.38 28.00 1.67
CA TYR A 411 10.74 28.23 2.17
C TYR A 411 11.70 28.39 1.01
N ASN A 412 12.67 29.29 1.12
CA ASN A 412 13.62 29.54 0.03
C ASN A 412 15.06 29.72 0.51
N GLN A 413 15.33 29.39 1.77
CA GLN A 413 16.67 29.54 2.33
C GLN A 413 17.04 28.30 3.16
N PRO A 414 17.63 27.28 2.51
CA PRO A 414 18.29 26.19 3.22
C PRO A 414 19.56 26.70 3.92
N THR A 415 19.66 26.45 5.23
CA THR A 415 20.79 26.80 6.08
C THR A 415 21.26 25.58 6.85
N PHE A 416 22.52 25.21 6.67
CA PHE A 416 23.14 24.04 7.28
C PHE A 416 24.01 24.41 8.48
N PHE A 417 24.01 23.53 9.47
CA PHE A 417 24.92 23.57 10.63
C PHE A 417 25.57 22.20 10.76
N ILE A 418 26.90 22.17 10.84
CA ILE A 418 27.66 20.93 11.01
C ILE A 418 28.01 20.82 12.49
N ALA A 419 27.67 19.67 13.10
CA ALA A 419 27.83 19.37 14.52
C ALA A 419 27.31 20.50 15.44
N PRO A 420 26.02 20.89 15.33
CA PRO A 420 25.48 22.00 16.10
C PRO A 420 25.62 21.75 17.61
N GLY A 421 26.22 22.70 18.33
CA GLY A 421 26.50 22.59 19.76
C GLY A 421 27.89 22.04 20.11
N GLU A 422 28.65 21.58 19.12
CA GLU A 422 30.00 21.05 19.28
C GLU A 422 31.06 21.99 18.69
N ASP A 423 32.31 21.79 19.13
CA ASP A 423 33.46 22.54 18.64
C ASP A 423 34.20 21.68 17.61
N VAL A 424 33.75 21.75 16.35
CA VAL A 424 34.29 20.98 15.24
C VAL A 424 35.01 21.90 14.26
N SER A 425 36.28 21.58 14.00
CA SER A 425 37.07 22.21 12.93
C SER A 425 37.34 21.20 11.83
N GLY A 426 37.18 21.57 10.56
CA GLY A 426 37.35 20.63 9.47
C GLY A 426 37.08 21.23 8.10
N THR A 427 37.29 20.40 7.09
CA THR A 427 36.88 20.67 5.70
C THR A 427 35.87 19.62 5.31
N PHE A 428 34.72 20.07 4.82
CA PHE A 428 33.60 19.26 4.40
C PHE A 428 33.24 19.62 2.96
N TYR A 429 32.50 18.74 2.28
CA TYR A 429 32.00 19.05 0.94
C TYR A 429 30.52 18.76 0.83
N LEU A 430 29.83 19.56 0.02
CA LEU A 430 28.41 19.40 -0.28
C LEU A 430 28.19 19.47 -1.79
N ASP A 431 27.31 18.60 -2.30
CA ASP A 431 26.91 18.59 -3.70
C ASP A 431 25.45 18.11 -3.83
N ASN A 432 24.85 18.32 -5.01
CA ASN A 432 23.56 17.73 -5.39
C ASN A 432 22.42 17.99 -4.40
N LEU A 433 22.29 19.24 -3.94
CA LEU A 433 21.25 19.64 -3.01
C LEU A 433 19.88 19.67 -3.72
N GLY A 434 18.99 18.76 -3.30
CA GLY A 434 17.67 18.53 -3.87
C GLY A 434 17.66 17.80 -5.22
N VAL A 435 18.78 17.18 -5.61
CA VAL A 435 18.86 16.34 -6.81
C VAL A 435 18.30 14.96 -6.51
N CYS A 436 17.53 14.44 -7.47
CA CYS A 436 17.11 13.05 -7.50
C CYS A 436 18.06 12.21 -8.34
N PRO A 437 18.55 11.07 -7.84
CA PRO A 437 19.36 10.18 -8.66
C PRO A 437 18.52 9.64 -9.83
N ASP A 438 18.93 9.92 -11.08
CA ASP A 438 18.33 9.30 -12.28
C ASP A 438 18.62 7.79 -12.30
N GLY A 439 17.78 6.98 -11.65
CA GLY A 439 17.75 5.51 -11.79
C GLY A 439 19.02 4.75 -11.39
N GLY A 440 19.92 5.35 -10.62
CA GLY A 440 20.94 4.62 -9.88
C GLY A 440 20.36 4.25 -8.53
N THR A 441 20.24 2.96 -8.21
CA THR A 441 19.91 2.50 -6.85
C THR A 441 20.84 3.21 -5.86
N PRO A 442 20.32 4.05 -4.95
CA PRO A 442 21.13 4.59 -3.88
C PRO A 442 21.70 3.42 -3.07
N PRO A 443 22.92 3.50 -2.52
CA PRO A 443 23.26 2.61 -1.41
C PRO A 443 22.16 2.76 -0.34
N PRO A 444 21.69 1.66 0.27
CA PRO A 444 20.62 1.73 1.25
C PRO A 444 20.99 2.75 2.33
N PRO A 445 20.03 3.57 2.79
CA PRO A 445 20.29 4.52 3.86
C PRO A 445 20.93 3.78 5.05
N PRO A 446 21.82 4.43 5.83
CA PRO A 446 22.17 3.90 7.13
C PRO A 446 20.87 3.63 7.87
N VAL A 447 20.68 2.38 8.30
CA VAL A 447 19.49 1.99 9.06
C VAL A 447 19.44 2.88 10.29
N ASP A 448 18.45 3.77 10.32
CA ASP A 448 18.06 4.44 11.55
C ASP A 448 17.34 3.38 12.40
N ASP A 449 18.09 2.77 13.33
CA ASP A 449 17.64 1.73 14.27
C ASP A 449 16.59 2.24 15.29
N THR A 450 15.75 3.22 14.93
CA THR A 450 14.74 3.79 15.85
C THR A 450 13.29 3.51 15.48
N GLU A 451 12.99 2.98 14.31
CA GLU A 451 11.71 2.28 14.07
C GLU A 451 11.96 0.78 14.23
N ALA A 452 11.39 0.20 15.28
CA ALA A 452 11.49 -1.23 15.53
C ALA A 452 10.86 -1.99 14.35
N ASP A 453 11.72 -2.50 13.46
CA ASP A 453 11.40 -3.52 12.48
C ASP A 453 10.64 -4.65 13.19
N PRO A 454 9.32 -4.79 13.01
CA PRO A 454 8.54 -5.75 13.76
C PRO A 454 8.98 -7.15 13.32
N CYS A 455 9.82 -7.80 14.13
CA CYS A 455 10.24 -9.16 13.84
C CYS A 455 9.07 -10.12 14.07
N SER A 456 8.49 -10.64 12.98
CA SER A 456 7.48 -11.70 13.06
C SER A 456 8.16 -13.06 12.95
N VAL A 457 7.87 -13.96 13.89
CA VAL A 457 8.35 -15.34 13.86
C VAL A 457 7.50 -16.14 12.89
N ILE A 458 8.03 -16.44 11.70
CA ILE A 458 7.33 -17.27 10.70
C ILE A 458 7.65 -18.76 10.83
N PHE A 459 8.76 -19.11 11.51
CA PHE A 459 9.10 -20.49 11.81
C PHE A 459 8.30 -20.97 13.04
N PRO A 460 7.47 -22.03 12.92
CA PRO A 460 6.78 -22.57 14.09
C PRO A 460 7.75 -23.03 15.20
N ASP A 461 8.90 -23.57 14.77
CA ASP A 461 10.02 -23.95 15.64
C ASP A 461 11.32 -23.35 15.05
N PRO A 462 11.80 -22.20 15.57
CA PRO A 462 13.07 -21.62 15.16
C PRO A 462 14.25 -22.57 15.42
N LEU A 463 15.26 -22.54 14.55
CA LEU A 463 16.44 -23.40 14.65
C LEU A 463 17.56 -22.66 15.36
N THR A 464 17.81 -23.07 16.61
CA THR A 464 18.78 -22.43 17.53
C THR A 464 20.01 -23.29 17.80
N PHE A 465 20.00 -24.53 17.29
CA PHE A 465 21.08 -25.52 17.47
C PHE A 465 21.32 -25.97 18.92
N GLU A 466 20.51 -25.52 19.86
CA GLU A 466 20.54 -25.93 21.27
C GLU A 466 19.83 -27.27 21.54
N ASN A 467 19.02 -27.74 20.58
CA ASN A 467 18.13 -28.87 20.78
C ASN A 467 18.47 -30.09 19.91
N GLY A 468 19.65 -30.09 19.30
CA GLY A 468 20.16 -31.22 18.51
C GLY A 468 19.59 -31.29 17.10
N GLU A 469 19.29 -30.13 16.50
CA GLU A 469 18.89 -29.98 15.11
C GLU A 469 19.94 -30.62 14.17
N GLU A 470 19.48 -31.50 13.27
CA GLU A 470 20.36 -32.19 12.33
C GLU A 470 20.27 -31.55 10.95
N PHE A 471 21.44 -31.27 10.36
CA PHE A 471 21.57 -30.80 8.99
C PHE A 471 22.39 -31.79 8.18
N PHE A 472 22.05 -31.93 6.91
CA PHE A 472 22.85 -32.68 5.93
C PHE A 472 23.52 -31.71 4.97
N GLY A 473 24.76 -31.99 4.59
CA GLY A 473 25.47 -31.31 3.50
C GLY A 473 25.49 -32.14 2.23
N PHE A 474 25.66 -31.48 1.09
CA PHE A 474 25.81 -32.12 -0.22
C PHE A 474 26.86 -31.39 -1.09
N ASN A 475 27.26 -32.02 -2.19
CA ASN A 475 28.22 -31.51 -3.18
C ASN A 475 29.63 -31.15 -2.68
N GLY A 476 30.01 -31.47 -1.44
CA GLY A 476 31.32 -31.11 -0.87
C GLY A 476 31.21 -30.37 0.46
N VAL A 477 29.98 -30.05 0.86
CA VAL A 477 29.67 -29.44 2.15
C VAL A 477 29.53 -30.49 3.25
N THR A 478 30.14 -30.23 4.40
CA THR A 478 29.89 -30.96 5.65
C THR A 478 29.36 -30.02 6.72
N THR A 479 28.41 -30.50 7.52
CA THR A 479 27.78 -29.76 8.61
C THR A 479 28.00 -30.46 9.95
N GLN A 480 28.19 -29.69 11.01
CA GLN A 480 28.15 -30.20 12.39
C GLN A 480 27.78 -29.08 13.36
N VAL A 481 27.07 -29.42 14.44
CA VAL A 481 26.80 -28.46 15.52
C VAL A 481 28.03 -28.38 16.43
N VAL A 482 28.53 -27.16 16.65
CA VAL A 482 29.70 -26.87 17.49
C VAL A 482 29.37 -25.72 18.45
N THR A 483 30.15 -25.55 19.51
CA THR A 483 30.09 -24.32 20.31
C THR A 483 30.57 -23.14 19.48
N ASN A 484 29.85 -22.00 19.55
CA ASN A 484 30.16 -20.76 18.84
C ASN A 484 31.65 -20.41 18.98
N PRO A 485 32.42 -20.47 17.88
CA PRO A 485 33.86 -20.22 17.91
C PRO A 485 34.22 -18.74 17.96
N ASP A 486 33.26 -17.84 17.71
CA ASP A 486 33.44 -16.40 17.69
C ASP A 486 32.32 -15.69 18.46
N SER A 487 32.60 -15.28 19.70
CA SER A 487 31.65 -14.62 20.60
C SER A 487 31.70 -13.09 20.43
N SER A 488 31.61 -12.61 19.20
CA SER A 488 31.64 -11.19 18.86
C SER A 488 30.47 -10.79 17.95
N GLY A 489 30.30 -9.49 17.72
CA GLY A 489 29.27 -8.98 16.81
C GLY A 489 27.84 -9.33 17.26
N ALA A 490 26.99 -9.68 16.30
CA ALA A 490 25.57 -9.98 16.51
C ALA A 490 25.31 -11.30 17.27
N ASN A 491 26.31 -12.15 17.47
CA ASN A 491 26.18 -13.40 18.22
C ASN A 491 27.24 -13.52 19.35
N PRO A 492 27.12 -12.72 20.42
CA PRO A 492 28.14 -12.65 21.48
C PRO A 492 28.10 -13.84 22.45
N GLU A 493 27.07 -14.68 22.38
CA GLU A 493 26.85 -15.74 23.36
C GLU A 493 27.65 -17.02 23.05
N ALA A 494 27.96 -17.78 24.10
CA ALA A 494 28.62 -19.07 23.98
C ALA A 494 27.59 -20.20 23.79
N ASN A 495 26.75 -20.03 22.77
CA ASN A 495 25.73 -20.99 22.35
C ASN A 495 26.30 -21.99 21.32
N ASN A 496 25.49 -22.95 20.89
CA ASN A 496 25.78 -23.86 19.82
C ASN A 496 25.37 -23.24 18.49
N VAL A 497 26.18 -23.43 17.47
CA VAL A 497 25.95 -22.94 16.11
C VAL A 497 26.19 -24.06 15.13
N LEU A 498 25.61 -23.95 13.94
CA LEU A 498 25.92 -24.87 12.84
C LEU A 498 27.24 -24.45 12.20
N GLU A 499 28.26 -25.30 12.27
CA GLU A 499 29.46 -25.18 11.44
C GLU A 499 29.21 -25.79 10.06
N ILE A 500 29.54 -25.03 9.02
CA ILE A 500 29.49 -25.44 7.63
C ILE A 500 30.91 -25.37 7.06
N VAL A 501 31.43 -26.50 6.57
CA VAL A 501 32.72 -26.56 5.88
C VAL A 501 32.48 -26.91 4.42
N GLN A 502 32.89 -26.01 3.53
CA GLN A 502 32.79 -26.16 2.08
C GLN A 502 34.19 -26.35 1.49
N ASP A 503 34.36 -27.37 0.65
CA ASP A 503 35.66 -27.71 0.05
C ASP A 503 35.98 -26.92 -1.24
N GLY A 504 35.03 -26.12 -1.74
CA GLY A 504 35.15 -25.26 -2.92
C GLY A 504 35.13 -26.03 -4.24
N GLY A 505 34.58 -27.25 -4.24
CA GLY A 505 34.59 -28.14 -5.40
C GLY A 505 33.37 -28.07 -6.32
N GLY A 506 32.30 -27.34 -5.95
CA GLY A 506 31.04 -27.33 -6.70
C GLY A 506 30.30 -25.99 -6.74
N ASN A 507 29.76 -25.64 -7.92
CA ASN A 507 28.93 -24.45 -8.15
C ASN A 507 27.61 -24.41 -7.35
N PHE A 508 27.19 -25.50 -6.72
CA PHE A 508 25.91 -25.64 -6.00
C PHE A 508 26.10 -26.43 -4.71
N ASP A 509 27.18 -26.12 -4.01
CA ASP A 509 27.47 -26.61 -2.67
C ASP A 509 26.42 -26.07 -1.70
N GLY A 510 25.84 -26.96 -0.91
CA GLY A 510 24.76 -26.59 -0.03
C GLY A 510 24.51 -27.56 1.10
N PHE A 511 23.61 -27.15 1.97
CA PHE A 511 23.21 -27.88 3.16
C PHE A 511 21.75 -27.58 3.47
N GLY A 512 21.08 -28.47 4.21
CA GLY A 512 19.69 -28.27 4.56
C GLY A 512 19.22 -29.21 5.66
N THR A 513 17.96 -29.07 6.00
CA THR A 513 17.27 -29.94 6.94
C THR A 513 15.82 -30.15 6.50
N VAL A 514 15.13 -31.11 7.11
CA VAL A 514 13.69 -31.30 6.93
C VAL A 514 13.00 -31.00 8.25
N LEU A 515 12.20 -29.96 8.26
CA LEU A 515 11.44 -29.50 9.41
C LEU A 515 10.30 -30.48 9.73
N ALA A 516 10.08 -30.70 11.02
CA ALA A 516 8.94 -31.49 11.49
C ALA A 516 7.62 -30.75 11.25
N ASN A 517 7.62 -29.42 11.44
CA ASN A 517 6.51 -28.52 11.18
C ASN A 517 6.86 -27.61 9.99
N PRO A 518 6.05 -27.58 8.92
CA PRO A 518 6.27 -26.67 7.80
C PRO A 518 6.18 -25.19 8.22
N VAL A 519 6.99 -24.36 7.57
CA VAL A 519 6.88 -22.89 7.60
C VAL A 519 5.73 -22.49 6.69
N ASP A 520 4.84 -21.63 7.17
CA ASP A 520 3.67 -21.15 6.44
C ASP A 520 3.91 -19.74 5.90
N PHE A 521 3.97 -19.59 4.58
CA PHE A 521 4.17 -18.31 3.90
C PHE A 521 2.84 -17.62 3.51
N SER A 522 1.70 -18.05 4.05
CA SER A 522 0.41 -17.39 3.75
C SER A 522 0.23 -16.03 4.43
N GLY A 523 1.00 -15.71 5.48
CA GLY A 523 0.96 -14.42 6.17
C GLY A 523 1.75 -13.30 5.48
N ASP A 524 1.54 -12.05 5.88
CA ASP A 524 2.13 -10.88 5.21
C ASP A 524 3.65 -10.78 5.38
N ASP A 525 4.19 -11.16 6.54
CA ASP A 525 5.64 -11.27 6.75
C ASP A 525 6.17 -12.57 6.16
N LYS A 526 7.14 -12.46 5.25
CA LYS A 526 7.79 -13.57 4.55
C LYS A 526 9.31 -13.54 4.72
N VAL A 527 9.81 -12.84 5.74
CA VAL A 527 11.24 -12.70 5.98
C VAL A 527 11.75 -13.84 6.86
N VAL A 528 12.66 -14.65 6.32
CA VAL A 528 13.45 -15.58 7.13
C VAL A 528 14.71 -14.87 7.60
N ARG A 529 14.94 -14.81 8.90
CA ARG A 529 16.18 -14.29 9.49
C ARG A 529 17.13 -15.42 9.84
N ALA A 530 18.44 -15.16 9.76
CA ALA A 530 19.46 -16.03 10.32
C ALA A 530 20.68 -15.19 10.71
N LEU A 531 21.31 -15.52 11.83
CA LEU A 531 22.65 -15.04 12.12
C LEU A 531 23.63 -15.88 11.32
N VAL A 532 24.49 -15.20 10.56
CA VAL A 532 25.45 -15.83 9.67
C VAL A 532 26.82 -15.27 9.98
N TRP A 533 27.82 -16.14 10.06
CA TRP A 533 29.21 -15.73 10.22
C TRP A 533 29.98 -15.98 8.93
N SER A 534 30.66 -14.94 8.44
CA SER A 534 31.72 -15.05 7.46
C SER A 534 32.75 -13.94 7.62
N ASN A 535 34.00 -14.24 7.30
CA ASN A 535 35.10 -13.27 7.22
C ASN A 535 35.45 -12.88 5.76
N VAL A 536 34.63 -13.30 4.81
CA VAL A 536 34.74 -12.97 3.39
C VAL A 536 33.36 -12.54 2.91
N ALA A 537 33.31 -11.48 2.11
CA ALA A 537 32.07 -11.07 1.48
C ALA A 537 31.58 -12.18 0.53
N THR A 538 30.34 -12.63 0.72
CA THR A 538 29.78 -13.76 -0.03
C THR A 538 28.26 -13.66 -0.09
N THR A 539 27.64 -14.43 -0.98
CA THR A 539 26.18 -14.52 -1.08
C THR A 539 25.69 -15.84 -0.52
N PHE A 540 24.70 -15.77 0.35
CA PHE A 540 23.92 -16.93 0.78
C PHE A 540 22.62 -16.96 0.00
N ARG A 541 22.19 -18.14 -0.42
CA ARG A 541 20.86 -18.36 -1.00
C ARG A 541 20.10 -19.34 -0.14
N LEU A 542 18.87 -19.01 0.22
CA LEU A 542 17.92 -19.90 0.88
C LEU A 542 16.85 -20.32 -0.13
N ASN A 543 16.71 -21.63 -0.32
CA ASN A 543 15.62 -22.26 -1.09
C ASN A 543 14.67 -23.01 -0.14
N MET A 544 13.38 -22.74 -0.25
CA MET A 544 12.31 -23.39 0.50
C MET A 544 11.60 -24.40 -0.39
N GLN A 545 11.61 -25.66 0.04
CA GLN A 545 11.04 -26.82 -0.68
C GLN A 545 10.01 -27.59 0.16
N GLN A 546 9.21 -28.43 -0.50
CA GLN A 546 8.39 -29.47 0.14
C GLN A 546 9.07 -30.84 0.01
N ASN A 547 9.28 -31.57 1.12
CA ASN A 547 9.97 -32.86 1.12
C ASN A 547 9.49 -33.81 2.24
N PRO A 548 9.23 -35.13 2.01
CA PRO A 548 9.08 -35.86 0.76
C PRO A 548 7.59 -36.17 0.54
N THR A 549 6.76 -35.17 0.26
CA THR A 549 5.36 -35.42 -0.11
C THR A 549 5.24 -35.23 -1.61
N ASN A 550 5.07 -36.36 -2.30
CA ASN A 550 4.85 -36.58 -3.73
C ASN A 550 3.58 -35.92 -4.31
N ASN A 551 3.12 -34.83 -3.69
CA ASN A 551 2.06 -33.94 -4.14
C ASN A 551 2.60 -32.51 -3.97
N GLU A 552 3.55 -32.10 -4.82
CA GLU A 552 4.00 -30.70 -4.89
C GLU A 552 2.77 -29.83 -5.22
N THR A 553 2.13 -29.29 -4.19
CA THR A 553 1.06 -28.29 -4.35
C THR A 553 1.63 -26.89 -4.37
N GLU A 554 2.90 -26.75 -4.00
CA GLU A 554 3.61 -25.48 -3.90
C GLU A 554 4.83 -25.48 -4.81
N ARG A 555 5.16 -24.29 -5.30
CA ARG A 555 6.33 -24.07 -6.12
C ARG A 555 7.53 -23.74 -5.24
N GLU A 556 8.66 -24.43 -5.42
CA GLU A 556 9.92 -24.09 -4.75
C GLU A 556 10.24 -22.59 -4.90
N ALA A 557 10.69 -21.95 -3.83
CA ALA A 557 10.98 -20.53 -3.78
C ALA A 557 12.41 -20.30 -3.27
N GLU A 558 13.14 -19.38 -3.88
CA GLU A 558 14.51 -19.06 -3.47
C GLU A 558 14.79 -17.54 -3.41
N VAL A 559 15.58 -17.14 -2.42
CA VAL A 559 16.04 -15.77 -2.16
C VAL A 559 17.53 -15.78 -1.86
N ALA A 560 18.23 -14.71 -2.24
CA ALA A 560 19.63 -14.51 -1.90
C ALA A 560 19.81 -13.30 -0.98
N ALA A 561 20.75 -13.39 -0.04
CA ALA A 561 21.20 -12.32 0.82
C ALA A 561 22.73 -12.21 0.77
N ALA A 562 23.24 -10.98 0.76
CA ALA A 562 24.68 -10.72 0.76
C ALA A 562 25.20 -10.58 2.20
N HIS A 563 26.38 -11.16 2.45
CA HIS A 563 27.12 -11.04 3.69
C HIS A 563 28.37 -10.19 3.44
N GLY A 564 28.62 -9.18 4.26
CA GLY A 564 29.72 -8.21 4.11
C GLY A 564 31.10 -8.79 4.44
N GLY A 565 31.14 -9.88 5.18
CA GLY A 565 32.37 -10.59 5.54
C GLY A 565 33.01 -10.03 6.80
N THR A 566 32.20 -9.44 7.68
CA THR A 566 32.66 -8.68 8.84
C THR A 566 32.60 -9.46 10.16
N GLY A 567 32.29 -10.76 10.11
CA GLY A 567 32.02 -11.60 11.27
C GLY A 567 30.56 -12.04 11.30
N TRP A 568 29.90 -11.97 12.45
CA TRP A 568 28.47 -12.25 12.61
C TRP A 568 27.61 -11.10 12.09
N GLU A 569 26.74 -11.39 11.13
CA GLU A 569 25.75 -10.49 10.55
C GLU A 569 24.36 -11.15 10.59
N GLU A 570 23.29 -10.38 10.80
CA GLU A 570 21.93 -10.86 10.55
C GLU A 570 21.64 -10.77 9.05
N LEU A 571 21.36 -11.92 8.43
CA LEU A 571 20.86 -11.95 7.07
C LEU A 571 19.33 -12.09 7.07
N ARG A 572 18.70 -11.27 6.22
CA ARG A 572 17.26 -11.27 5.99
C ARG A 572 16.99 -11.82 4.59
N PHE A 573 16.29 -12.95 4.51
CA PHE A 573 15.84 -13.55 3.27
C PHE A 573 14.36 -13.23 3.09
N ASP A 574 14.08 -12.18 2.32
CA ASP A 574 12.72 -11.72 2.06
C ASP A 574 12.07 -12.48 0.90
N PHE A 575 11.15 -13.40 1.23
CA PHE A 575 10.42 -14.19 0.24
C PHE A 575 9.28 -13.43 -0.45
N ALA A 576 8.97 -12.19 -0.07
CA ALA A 576 8.13 -11.33 -0.90
C ALA A 576 8.80 -11.03 -2.26
N ASN A 577 10.13 -11.11 -2.31
CA ASN A 577 10.95 -10.90 -3.50
C ASN A 577 11.59 -12.20 -4.04
N ALA A 578 11.00 -13.35 -3.71
CA ALA A 578 11.53 -14.65 -4.12
C ALA A 578 11.40 -14.91 -5.63
N THR A 579 12.20 -15.87 -6.09
CA THR A 579 12.07 -16.44 -7.43
C THR A 579 11.75 -17.93 -7.35
N ALA A 580 11.14 -18.44 -8.40
CA ALA A 580 10.79 -19.84 -8.52
C ALA A 580 12.06 -20.70 -8.62
N GLY A 581 12.27 -21.57 -7.63
CA GLY A 581 13.41 -22.48 -7.53
C GLY A 581 13.54 -23.46 -8.70
N PHE A 582 14.70 -24.12 -8.76
CA PHE A 582 15.05 -25.06 -9.81
C PHE A 582 14.35 -26.42 -9.65
N VAL A 583 13.48 -26.75 -10.60
CA VAL A 583 12.85 -28.06 -10.72
C VAL A 583 13.39 -28.83 -11.94
N ALA A 584 13.70 -30.13 -11.77
CA ALA A 584 14.39 -30.92 -12.79
C ALA A 584 13.54 -31.33 -14.00
N GLU A 585 12.20 -31.35 -13.89
CA GLU A 585 11.27 -31.77 -14.95
C GLU A 585 10.10 -30.80 -15.14
N GLY A 586 10.31 -29.72 -15.89
CA GLY A 586 9.23 -28.83 -16.36
C GLY A 586 8.65 -27.89 -15.30
N GLU A 587 7.75 -27.01 -15.73
CA GLU A 587 7.10 -25.99 -14.91
C GLU A 587 6.18 -26.66 -13.87
N ALA A 588 6.67 -26.89 -12.65
CA ALA A 588 5.77 -27.17 -11.53
C ALA A 588 4.81 -25.98 -11.38
N LEU A 589 3.50 -26.25 -11.43
CA LEU A 589 2.41 -25.26 -11.38
C LEU A 589 2.42 -24.22 -12.52
N GLY A 590 3.09 -24.47 -13.65
CA GLY A 590 3.11 -23.54 -14.79
C GLY A 590 3.99 -22.29 -14.60
N VAL A 591 4.84 -22.26 -13.56
CA VAL A 591 5.80 -21.18 -13.31
C VAL A 591 7.17 -21.57 -13.90
N ALA A 592 7.87 -20.65 -14.56
CA ALA A 592 9.22 -20.93 -15.07
C ALA A 592 10.27 -20.82 -13.95
N THR A 593 11.32 -21.64 -13.99
CA THR A 593 12.47 -21.47 -13.07
C THR A 593 13.09 -20.08 -13.21
N GLY A 594 13.34 -19.42 -12.08
CA GLY A 594 13.87 -18.06 -12.01
C GLY A 594 12.85 -16.96 -12.28
N ALA A 595 11.57 -17.30 -12.55
CA ALA A 595 10.52 -16.30 -12.61
C ALA A 595 10.23 -15.73 -11.21
N PRO A 596 9.82 -14.46 -11.08
CA PRO A 596 9.30 -13.93 -9.82
C PRO A 596 8.21 -14.85 -9.26
N PHE A 597 8.31 -15.18 -7.97
CA PHE A 597 7.37 -16.08 -7.33
C PHE A 597 7.30 -15.79 -5.83
N VAL A 598 6.13 -15.34 -5.39
CA VAL A 598 5.86 -15.11 -3.97
C VAL A 598 5.19 -16.37 -3.40
N PRO A 599 5.83 -17.08 -2.46
CA PRO A 599 5.23 -18.26 -1.85
C PRO A 599 4.06 -17.86 -0.95
N THR A 600 2.96 -18.61 -1.04
CA THR A 600 1.81 -18.51 -0.12
C THR A 600 1.55 -19.82 0.64
N GLY A 601 2.29 -20.86 0.30
CA GLY A 601 2.11 -22.21 0.81
C GLY A 601 2.97 -22.58 2.01
N GLN A 602 2.98 -23.88 2.28
CA GLN A 602 3.74 -24.46 3.38
C GLN A 602 4.99 -25.20 2.87
N TYR A 603 6.14 -24.92 3.47
CA TYR A 603 7.44 -25.45 3.06
C TYR A 603 8.15 -26.03 4.27
N ASN A 604 8.69 -27.24 4.15
CA ASN A 604 9.30 -27.94 5.27
C ASN A 604 10.76 -28.32 5.02
N GLN A 605 11.38 -27.83 3.95
CA GLN A 605 12.78 -28.08 3.67
C GLN A 605 13.51 -26.79 3.29
N PRO A 606 14.09 -26.08 4.28
CA PRO A 606 15.06 -25.03 4.01
C PRO A 606 16.37 -25.65 3.52
N THR A 607 16.87 -25.17 2.39
CA THR A 607 18.14 -25.55 1.78
C THR A 607 18.96 -24.31 1.47
N PHE A 608 20.15 -24.24 2.02
CA PHE A 608 21.07 -23.13 1.83
C PHE A 608 22.14 -23.48 0.82
N PHE A 609 22.52 -22.50 0.01
CA PHE A 609 23.68 -22.54 -0.89
C PHE A 609 24.59 -21.36 -0.54
N ILE A 610 25.90 -21.62 -0.52
CA ILE A 610 26.91 -20.59 -0.25
C ILE A 610 27.64 -20.32 -1.55
N ALA A 611 27.71 -19.04 -1.93
CA ALA A 611 28.32 -18.56 -3.16
C ALA A 611 27.84 -19.34 -4.41
N PRO A 612 26.52 -19.45 -4.65
CA PRO A 612 26.00 -20.21 -5.77
C PRO A 612 26.59 -19.70 -7.10
N GLY A 613 27.24 -20.59 -7.86
CA GLY A 613 27.92 -20.26 -9.10
C GLY A 613 29.43 -20.00 -8.97
N GLU A 614 29.98 -19.98 -7.77
CA GLU A 614 31.41 -19.71 -7.49
C GLU A 614 32.09 -20.86 -6.73
N ASP A 615 33.40 -21.01 -6.92
CA ASP A 615 34.22 -22.00 -6.21
C ASP A 615 34.76 -21.38 -4.91
N VAL A 616 33.93 -21.34 -3.87
CA VAL A 616 34.32 -20.80 -2.55
C VAL A 616 34.60 -21.93 -1.56
N ALA A 617 35.84 -22.01 -1.09
CA ALA A 617 36.19 -22.89 0.03
C ALA A 617 36.25 -22.09 1.33
N GLY A 618 35.72 -22.64 2.42
CA GLY A 618 35.69 -21.92 3.68
C GLY A 618 34.97 -22.64 4.79
N THR A 619 35.03 -22.02 5.97
CA THR A 619 34.22 -22.38 7.13
C THR A 619 33.29 -21.23 7.43
N PHE A 620 32.00 -21.52 7.56
CA PHE A 620 30.94 -20.58 7.85
C PHE A 620 30.17 -21.07 9.07
N TYR A 621 29.50 -20.16 9.76
CA TYR A 621 28.63 -20.52 10.88
C TYR A 621 27.23 -19.94 10.68
N LEU A 622 26.22 -20.68 11.12
CA LEU A 622 24.82 -20.29 11.04
C LEU A 622 24.16 -20.50 12.40
N ASP A 623 23.33 -19.56 12.80
CA ASP A 623 22.60 -19.60 14.06
C ASP A 623 21.22 -18.92 13.92
N ASN A 624 20.31 -19.19 14.85
CA ASN A 624 19.07 -18.44 15.03
C ASN A 624 18.22 -18.30 13.74
N ILE A 625 18.00 -19.42 13.05
CA ILE A 625 17.20 -19.42 11.82
C ILE A 625 15.72 -19.30 12.19
N GLY A 626 15.08 -18.24 11.69
CA GLY A 626 13.66 -17.97 11.92
C GLY A 626 13.32 -17.50 13.33
N SER A 627 14.32 -17.18 14.17
CA SER A 627 14.09 -16.50 15.44
C SER A 627 14.21 -14.99 15.29
N CYS A 628 13.60 -14.28 16.25
CA CYS A 628 13.83 -12.86 16.43
C CYS A 628 15.01 -12.64 17.37
N PRO A 629 15.81 -11.57 17.18
CA PRO A 629 16.77 -11.13 18.18
C PRO A 629 16.04 -10.88 19.51
N GLU A 630 16.60 -11.33 20.64
CA GLU A 630 16.09 -10.99 21.98
C GLU A 630 16.41 -9.54 22.37
#